data_AF-A0A6P7XEB7-F1
#
_entry.id   AF-A0A6P7XEB7-F1
#
_cell.length_a   1.000
_cell.length_b   1.000
_cell.length_c   1.000
_cell.angle_alpha   90.00
_cell.angle_beta   90.00
_cell.angle_gamma   90.00
#
_symmetry.space_group_name_H-M   'P 1'
#
loop_
_entity.id
_entity.type
_entity.pdbx_description
1 polymer ?
#
loop_
_entity_poly.entity_id
_entity_poly.type
_entity_poly.pdbx_seq_one_letter_code
_entity_poly.pdbx_strand_id
1 'polypeptide(L)'
;MEQRKSKTLTLCERIEVLKKLKNGQSQASIAREYGVNPSQISRISKREHQILGDWRSNRNPQRKRKRAGKAEEVEEALLRWFSQFKATVGWLERWKRRNNITFKKQHGERQDADDSGAENWVVSVLPSILNEYAPRDIFNADETGLYWRAIPDGTLAFKQATPTGSKASKERLTILLCCNMDGGEKLEPLVIGKSKQPRCFKNVKRLPVSYRANANSWMTGNLWKQWLKDLNTRMRAQKRPILLLCDNSAAHNAPARLSHVKLVFLPPNTTSLIQPLDQGIIANFKAHYRALLLRRLMGLMDGQTGDNKRAIELSLLDSLHLQKEAWNWVTQATIIKCYRRARFFKDAGRDQTDAAMASVADQQAADIPAGLSKEQFHRYVAVDCSIQTAGDSTDVELCACKQATATDEASDQMSSEAPIQQPPAIFATALEGLSTIRAYLENTGCQSYERFYRLADLIYETQRHRSVQRTITDYFKKAK
;
A
#
# COMPACT_ATOMS: atom_id res chain seq x y z
N MET A 1 16.85 -20.19 69.26
CA MET A 1 17.53 -21.01 68.23
C MET A 1 16.94 -20.67 66.88
N GLU A 2 17.70 -19.98 66.03
CA GLU A 2 17.25 -19.57 64.71
C GLU A 2 17.22 -20.81 63.79
N GLN A 3 16.03 -21.23 63.35
CA GLN A 3 15.89 -22.36 62.42
C GLN A 3 16.54 -21.98 61.09
N ARG A 4 17.77 -22.47 60.83
CA ARG A 4 18.44 -22.34 59.53
C ARG A 4 17.53 -22.88 58.43
N LYS A 5 16.98 -21.99 57.59
CA LYS A 5 16.18 -22.36 56.41
C LYS A 5 16.98 -23.31 55.51
N SER A 6 16.44 -24.50 55.25
CA SER A 6 17.10 -25.53 54.42
C SER A 6 17.21 -25.08 52.95
N LYS A 7 18.42 -24.79 52.50
CA LYS A 7 18.71 -24.39 51.11
C LYS A 7 18.73 -25.62 50.19
N THR A 8 17.73 -25.75 49.32
CA THR A 8 17.67 -26.81 48.31
C THR A 8 18.44 -26.40 47.05
N LEU A 9 19.48 -27.17 46.70
CA LEU A 9 20.26 -26.98 45.47
C LEU A 9 19.45 -27.35 44.22
N THR A 10 19.63 -26.57 43.16
CA THR A 10 19.16 -26.81 41.79
C THR A 10 19.86 -28.01 41.17
N LEU A 11 19.33 -28.52 40.04
CA LEU A 11 19.96 -29.63 39.34
C LEU A 11 21.37 -29.27 38.82
N CYS A 12 21.56 -28.06 38.31
CA CYS A 12 22.88 -27.55 37.89
C CYS A 12 23.89 -27.52 39.04
N GLU A 13 23.51 -26.93 40.18
CA GLU A 13 24.37 -26.88 41.37
C GLU A 13 24.72 -28.30 41.87
N ARG A 14 23.80 -29.27 41.77
CA ARG A 14 24.09 -30.66 42.13
C ARG A 14 25.11 -31.31 41.21
N ILE A 15 25.11 -30.99 39.91
CA ILE A 15 26.12 -31.47 38.95
C ILE A 15 27.48 -30.85 39.25
N GLU A 16 27.54 -29.55 39.56
CA GLU A 16 28.78 -28.90 39.97
C GLU A 16 29.35 -29.50 41.25
N VAL A 17 28.50 -29.79 42.25
CA VAL A 17 28.89 -30.50 43.46
C VAL A 17 29.51 -31.86 43.13
N LEU A 18 28.92 -32.65 42.22
CA LEU A 18 29.48 -33.94 41.80
C LEU A 18 30.84 -33.78 41.08
N LYS A 19 30.99 -32.76 40.22
CA LYS A 19 32.28 -32.45 39.58
C LYS A 19 33.36 -32.11 40.62
N LYS A 20 33.02 -31.28 41.60
CA LYS A 20 33.92 -30.88 42.68
C LYS A 20 34.34 -32.05 43.57
N LEU A 21 33.41 -32.97 43.86
CA LEU A 21 33.71 -34.22 44.58
C LEU A 21 34.66 -35.12 43.78
N LYS A 22 34.47 -35.25 42.46
CA LYS A 22 35.39 -36.01 41.59
C LYS A 22 36.78 -35.40 41.50
N ASN A 23 36.88 -34.08 41.61
CA ASN A 23 38.14 -33.35 41.65
C ASN A 23 38.82 -33.40 43.05
N GLY A 24 38.33 -34.24 43.97
CA GLY A 24 38.98 -34.50 45.26
C GLY A 24 38.68 -33.51 46.38
N GLN A 25 37.73 -32.58 46.20
CA GLN A 25 37.34 -31.65 47.27
C GLN A 25 36.51 -32.35 48.34
N SER A 26 36.77 -32.00 49.62
CA SER A 26 36.07 -32.63 50.75
C SER A 26 34.61 -32.18 50.85
N GLN A 27 33.72 -33.11 51.26
CA GLN A 27 32.28 -32.84 51.40
C GLN A 27 31.99 -31.65 52.34
N ALA A 28 32.79 -31.47 53.39
CA ALA A 28 32.65 -30.38 54.35
C ALA A 28 33.07 -29.01 53.79
N SER A 29 33.99 -28.98 52.82
CA SER A 29 34.37 -27.75 52.12
C SER A 29 33.25 -27.32 51.16
N ILE A 30 32.76 -28.24 50.33
CA ILE A 30 31.68 -27.98 49.37
C ILE A 30 30.37 -27.59 50.09
N ALA A 31 30.06 -28.22 51.23
CA ALA A 31 28.89 -27.88 52.03
C ALA A 31 28.92 -26.42 52.54
N ARG A 32 30.10 -25.94 52.97
CA ARG A 32 30.30 -24.55 53.38
C ARG A 32 30.16 -23.58 52.22
N GLU A 33 30.76 -23.91 51.07
CA GLU A 33 30.71 -23.09 49.85
C GLU A 33 29.27 -22.87 49.37
N TYR A 34 28.47 -23.93 49.29
CA TYR A 34 27.09 -23.82 48.82
C TYR A 34 26.09 -23.43 49.93
N GLY A 35 26.52 -23.33 51.18
CA GLY A 35 25.69 -22.97 52.34
C GLY A 35 24.63 -24.04 52.66
N VAL A 36 25.00 -25.32 52.57
CA VAL A 36 24.11 -26.48 52.79
C VAL A 36 24.64 -27.42 53.87
N ASN A 37 23.78 -28.28 54.41
CA ASN A 37 24.21 -29.26 55.41
C ASN A 37 25.13 -30.33 54.75
N PRO A 38 26.25 -30.76 55.38
CA PRO A 38 27.12 -31.81 54.84
C PRO A 38 26.39 -33.11 54.45
N SER A 39 25.32 -33.47 55.18
CA SER A 39 24.46 -34.61 54.84
C SER A 39 23.76 -34.48 53.48
N GLN A 40 23.52 -33.27 53.00
CA GLN A 40 22.94 -32.99 51.69
C GLN A 40 23.94 -33.29 50.56
N ILE A 41 25.22 -32.93 50.74
CA ILE A 41 26.30 -33.26 49.80
C ILE A 41 26.51 -34.79 49.73
N SER A 42 26.52 -35.45 50.89
CA SER A 42 26.59 -36.92 50.96
C SER A 42 25.42 -37.58 50.22
N ARG A 43 24.19 -37.08 50.38
CA ARG A 43 23.01 -37.60 49.68
C ARG A 43 23.07 -37.36 48.17
N ILE A 44 23.63 -36.24 47.72
CA ILE A 44 23.85 -35.94 46.30
C ILE A 44 24.85 -36.94 45.69
N SER A 45 25.97 -37.20 46.38
CA SER A 45 26.96 -38.20 45.97
C SER A 45 26.33 -39.59 45.81
N LYS A 46 25.53 -40.04 46.79
CA LYS A 46 24.85 -41.35 46.72
C LYS A 46 23.83 -41.48 45.60
N ARG A 47 23.33 -40.37 45.04
CA ARG A 47 22.32 -40.36 43.95
C ARG A 47 22.91 -39.91 42.61
N GLU A 48 24.23 -39.99 42.44
CA GLU A 48 24.94 -39.50 41.27
C GLU A 48 24.34 -39.99 39.95
N HIS A 49 24.12 -41.30 39.82
CA HIS A 49 23.59 -41.90 38.59
C HIS A 49 22.20 -41.33 38.22
N GLN A 50 21.31 -41.16 39.21
CA GLN A 50 19.98 -40.60 39.01
C GLN A 50 20.04 -39.12 38.61
N ILE A 51 20.93 -38.34 39.25
CA ILE A 51 21.10 -36.91 38.97
C ILE A 51 21.68 -36.69 37.55
N LEU A 52 22.61 -37.53 37.12
CA LEU A 52 23.15 -37.51 35.75
C LEU A 52 22.10 -37.92 34.71
N GLY A 53 21.26 -38.89 35.02
CA GLY A 53 20.13 -39.29 34.16
C GLY A 53 19.07 -38.17 34.02
N ASP A 54 18.71 -37.51 35.12
CA ASP A 54 17.84 -36.34 35.09
C ASP A 54 18.49 -35.15 34.35
N TRP A 55 19.81 -34.95 34.45
CA TRP A 55 20.52 -33.90 33.70
C TRP A 55 20.45 -34.11 32.18
N ARG A 56 20.57 -35.37 31.72
CA ARG A 56 20.50 -35.70 30.29
C ARG A 56 19.09 -35.59 29.70
N SER A 57 18.05 -35.80 30.52
CA SER A 57 16.65 -35.87 30.06
C SER A 57 15.83 -34.61 30.32
N ASN A 58 16.28 -33.70 31.19
CA ASN A 58 15.50 -32.53 31.63
C ASN A 58 15.93 -31.24 30.89
N ARG A 59 14.95 -30.50 30.33
CA ARG A 59 15.22 -29.26 29.56
C ARG A 59 15.53 -28.02 30.41
N ASN A 60 15.28 -28.02 31.73
CA ASN A 60 15.53 -26.86 32.61
C ASN A 60 16.54 -27.17 33.74
N PRO A 61 17.81 -26.73 33.60
CA PRO A 61 18.90 -26.91 34.58
C PRO A 61 18.66 -26.25 35.94
N GLN A 62 17.83 -25.21 36.02
CA GLN A 62 17.59 -24.41 37.23
C GLN A 62 16.51 -25.02 38.14
N ARG A 63 15.90 -26.14 37.74
CA ARG A 63 14.81 -26.78 38.48
C ARG A 63 15.32 -27.42 39.78
N LYS A 64 14.70 -27.10 40.92
CA LYS A 64 15.05 -27.67 42.25
C LYS A 64 14.38 -29.01 42.57
N ARG A 65 13.20 -29.27 41.99
CA ARG A 65 12.41 -30.51 42.16
C ARG A 65 11.70 -30.89 40.86
N LYS A 66 11.78 -32.17 40.48
CA LYS A 66 10.94 -32.77 39.44
C LYS A 66 9.59 -33.11 40.08
N ARG A 67 8.52 -32.51 39.60
CA ARG A 67 7.14 -32.92 39.91
C ARG A 67 6.63 -33.66 38.67
N ALA A 68 6.17 -34.89 38.85
CA ALA A 68 5.36 -35.58 37.86
C ALA A 68 3.89 -35.17 38.08
N GLY A 69 3.09 -35.08 37.02
CA GLY A 69 1.65 -34.93 37.15
C GLY A 69 1.03 -36.12 37.87
N LYS A 70 -0.18 -35.95 38.41
CA LYS A 70 -0.91 -37.02 39.08
C LYS A 70 -1.43 -38.10 38.11
N ALA A 71 -1.47 -37.80 36.81
CA ALA A 71 -1.97 -38.67 35.77
C ALA A 71 -1.01 -38.63 34.57
N GLU A 72 -0.12 -39.61 34.51
CA GLU A 72 0.93 -39.73 33.49
C GLU A 72 0.35 -39.83 32.07
N GLU A 73 -0.75 -40.58 31.92
CA GLU A 73 -1.47 -40.73 30.65
C GLU A 73 -2.00 -39.39 30.10
N VAL A 74 -2.46 -38.50 30.98
CA VAL A 74 -2.98 -37.19 30.59
C VAL A 74 -1.85 -36.25 30.18
N GLU A 75 -0.71 -36.30 30.88
CA GLU A 75 0.48 -35.53 30.50
C GLU A 75 1.04 -35.99 29.14
N GLU A 76 1.06 -37.30 28.89
CA GLU A 76 1.51 -37.86 27.62
C GLU A 76 0.55 -37.48 26.48
N ALA A 77 -0.77 -37.57 26.70
CA ALA A 77 -1.78 -37.16 25.73
C ALA A 77 -1.69 -35.66 25.40
N LEU A 78 -1.50 -34.80 26.41
CA LEU A 78 -1.29 -33.36 26.24
C LEU A 78 -0.01 -33.05 25.47
N LEU A 79 1.09 -33.74 25.78
CA LEU A 79 2.37 -33.53 25.10
C LEU A 79 2.29 -33.98 23.63
N ARG A 80 1.63 -35.11 23.36
CA ARG A 80 1.35 -35.58 21.99
C ARG A 80 0.48 -34.59 21.24
N TRP A 81 -0.62 -34.14 21.85
CA TRP A 81 -1.49 -33.12 21.27
C TRP A 81 -0.71 -31.84 20.95
N PHE A 82 0.05 -31.30 21.91
CA PHE A 82 0.83 -30.08 21.73
C PHE A 82 1.89 -30.22 20.64
N SER A 83 2.60 -31.35 20.60
CA SER A 83 3.66 -31.60 19.61
C SER A 83 3.11 -31.82 18.20
N GLN A 84 1.89 -32.32 18.08
CA GLN A 84 1.21 -32.57 16.80
C GLN A 84 0.26 -31.44 16.39
N PHE A 85 0.04 -30.46 17.27
CA PHE A 85 -0.90 -29.38 17.04
C PHE A 85 -0.44 -28.53 15.86
N LYS A 86 -1.18 -28.62 14.75
CA LYS A 86 -1.07 -27.72 13.60
C LYS A 86 -2.29 -26.82 13.58
N ALA A 87 -2.10 -25.57 13.98
CA ALA A 87 -3.14 -24.56 13.89
C ALA A 87 -3.58 -24.40 12.43
N THR A 88 -4.84 -24.69 12.14
CA THR A 88 -5.45 -24.32 10.86
C THR A 88 -5.76 -22.82 10.86
N VAL A 89 -5.85 -22.22 9.67
CA VAL A 89 -6.24 -20.81 9.53
C VAL A 89 -7.58 -20.55 10.23
N GLY A 90 -8.56 -21.45 10.06
CA GLY A 90 -9.87 -21.35 10.72
C GLY A 90 -9.84 -21.55 12.24
N TRP A 91 -8.85 -22.25 12.81
CA TRP A 91 -8.64 -22.29 14.27
C TRP A 91 -8.13 -20.93 14.76
N LEU A 92 -7.14 -20.36 14.09
CA LEU A 92 -6.54 -19.08 14.46
C LEU A 92 -7.55 -17.94 14.38
N GLU A 93 -8.41 -17.91 13.36
CA GLU A 93 -9.45 -16.89 13.24
C GLU A 93 -10.52 -16.98 14.33
N ARG A 94 -11.00 -18.19 14.63
CA ARG A 94 -11.97 -18.41 15.71
C ARG A 94 -11.36 -18.09 17.08
N TRP A 95 -10.09 -18.43 17.28
CA TRP A 95 -9.35 -18.06 18.49
C TRP A 95 -9.20 -16.54 18.62
N LYS A 96 -8.80 -15.84 17.56
CA LYS A 96 -8.72 -14.36 17.53
C LYS A 96 -10.06 -13.72 17.88
N ARG A 97 -11.16 -14.21 17.27
CA ARG A 97 -12.53 -13.73 17.53
C ARG A 97 -12.96 -13.94 18.98
N ARG A 98 -12.71 -15.12 19.55
CA ARG A 98 -13.07 -15.43 20.94
C ARG A 98 -12.27 -14.61 21.96
N ASN A 99 -11.03 -14.24 21.62
CA ASN A 99 -10.14 -13.49 22.49
C ASN A 99 -10.10 -11.98 22.17
N ASN A 100 -11.03 -11.47 21.35
CA ASN A 100 -11.09 -10.07 20.94
C ASN A 100 -9.77 -9.52 20.32
N ILE A 101 -8.98 -10.40 19.71
CA ILE A 101 -7.72 -10.03 19.06
C ILE A 101 -8.04 -9.61 17.63
N THR A 102 -8.07 -8.30 17.41
CA THR A 102 -8.23 -7.70 16.09
C THR A 102 -6.87 -7.23 15.57
N PHE A 103 -6.62 -7.43 14.27
CA PHE A 103 -5.44 -6.86 13.64
C PHE A 103 -5.64 -5.35 13.50
N LYS A 104 -4.95 -4.58 14.32
CA LYS A 104 -4.87 -3.11 14.21
C LYS A 104 -3.53 -2.76 13.57
N LYS A 105 -3.53 -2.34 12.31
CA LYS A 105 -2.34 -1.80 11.66
C LYS A 105 -2.15 -0.37 12.18
N GLN A 106 -1.10 -0.14 12.96
CA GLN A 106 -0.71 1.23 13.37
C GLN A 106 -0.50 2.07 12.10
N HIS A 107 -1.32 3.09 11.92
CA HIS A 107 -1.02 4.18 11.00
C HIS A 107 0.04 5.05 11.68
N GLY A 108 1.01 5.56 10.91
CA GLY A 108 2.06 6.45 11.42
C GLY A 108 1.45 7.58 12.25
N GLU A 109 2.15 7.95 13.33
CA GLU A 109 1.77 8.91 14.38
C GLU A 109 0.58 9.80 14.00
N ARG A 110 -0.63 9.34 14.33
CA ARG A 110 -1.75 10.27 14.43
C ARG A 110 -1.47 11.06 15.70
N GLN A 111 -1.10 12.33 15.56
CA GLN A 111 -1.57 13.30 16.56
C GLN A 111 -3.08 13.07 16.70
N ASP A 112 -3.58 13.01 17.93
CA ASP A 112 -5.01 12.76 18.16
C ASP A 112 -5.83 13.73 17.29
N ALA A 113 -6.80 13.17 16.57
CA ALA A 113 -7.59 13.95 15.63
C ALA A 113 -8.29 15.09 16.39
N ASP A 114 -8.21 16.31 15.86
CA ASP A 114 -8.81 17.47 16.52
C ASP A 114 -10.30 17.56 16.20
N ASP A 115 -11.10 16.78 16.94
CA ASP A 115 -12.56 16.79 16.83
C ASP A 115 -13.14 18.20 17.09
N SER A 116 -12.53 18.98 18.00
CA SER A 116 -13.02 20.32 18.34
C SER A 116 -12.75 21.32 17.22
N GLY A 117 -11.54 21.29 16.64
CA GLY A 117 -11.19 22.09 15.47
C GLY A 117 -12.03 21.73 14.24
N ALA A 118 -12.28 20.43 14.04
CA ALA A 118 -13.16 19.96 12.97
C ALA A 118 -14.60 20.45 13.15
N GLU A 119 -15.17 20.30 14.35
CA GLU A 119 -16.52 20.76 14.67
C GLU A 119 -16.64 22.27 14.50
N ASN A 120 -15.69 23.04 15.05
CA ASN A 120 -15.70 24.48 14.95
C ASN A 120 -15.66 24.94 13.48
N TRP A 121 -14.82 24.32 12.63
CA TRP A 121 -14.75 24.65 11.21
C TRP A 121 -16.04 24.30 10.46
N VAL A 122 -16.63 23.15 10.75
CA VAL A 122 -17.91 22.70 10.17
C VAL A 122 -19.06 23.63 10.55
N VAL A 123 -19.07 24.18 11.77
CA VAL A 123 -20.12 25.09 12.22
C VAL A 123 -19.88 26.53 11.75
N SER A 124 -18.64 27.02 11.78
CA SER A 124 -18.34 28.44 11.55
C SER A 124 -17.96 28.80 10.11
N VAL A 125 -17.25 27.91 9.40
CA VAL A 125 -16.68 28.22 8.07
C VAL A 125 -17.49 27.55 6.97
N LEU A 126 -17.75 26.25 7.09
CA LEU A 126 -18.38 25.46 6.03
C LEU A 126 -19.74 26.03 5.55
N PRO A 127 -20.65 26.53 6.41
CA PRO A 127 -21.94 27.05 5.94
C PRO A 127 -21.77 28.26 5.01
N SER A 128 -20.76 29.10 5.24
CA SER A 128 -20.46 30.23 4.36
C SER A 128 -20.01 29.77 2.98
N ILE A 129 -19.16 28.74 2.92
CA ILE A 129 -18.70 28.12 1.67
C ILE A 129 -19.88 27.53 0.89
N LEU A 130 -20.76 26.78 1.57
CA LEU A 130 -21.93 26.16 0.97
C LEU A 130 -22.98 27.17 0.47
N ASN A 131 -22.96 28.40 0.99
CA ASN A 131 -23.81 29.50 0.51
C ASN A 131 -23.16 30.28 -0.66
N GLU A 132 -21.83 30.37 -0.69
CA GLU A 132 -21.08 31.14 -1.71
C GLU A 132 -20.86 30.33 -3.01
N TYR A 133 -20.65 29.01 -2.91
CA TYR A 133 -20.34 28.14 -4.05
C TYR A 133 -21.37 27.03 -4.22
N ALA A 134 -21.73 26.74 -5.48
CA ALA A 134 -22.51 25.55 -5.80
C ALA A 134 -21.68 24.27 -5.57
N PRO A 135 -22.30 23.11 -5.28
CA PRO A 135 -21.58 21.85 -5.06
C PRO A 135 -20.63 21.46 -6.21
N ARG A 136 -21.01 21.75 -7.46
CA ARG A 136 -20.14 21.50 -8.61
C ARG A 136 -18.82 22.28 -8.56
N ASP A 137 -18.79 23.42 -7.86
CA ASP A 137 -17.70 24.40 -7.81
C ASP A 137 -16.86 24.31 -6.51
N ILE A 138 -17.16 23.33 -5.64
CA ILE A 138 -16.40 23.04 -4.42
C ILE A 138 -15.56 21.80 -4.66
N PHE A 139 -14.25 21.97 -4.76
CA PHE A 139 -13.28 20.90 -5.00
C PHE A 139 -12.50 20.58 -3.73
N ASN A 140 -12.08 19.33 -3.60
CA ASN A 140 -11.06 18.90 -2.64
C ASN A 140 -9.90 18.28 -3.41
N ALA A 141 -8.67 18.57 -2.99
CA ALA A 141 -7.46 17.94 -3.53
C ALA A 141 -6.57 17.43 -2.40
N ASP A 142 -5.96 16.28 -2.64
CA ASP A 142 -5.10 15.60 -1.67
C ASP A 142 -4.17 14.61 -2.37
N GLU A 143 -2.99 14.39 -1.78
CA GLU A 143 -1.99 13.46 -2.28
C GLU A 143 -2.05 12.10 -1.63
N THR A 144 -1.81 11.06 -2.44
CA THR A 144 -1.62 9.71 -1.93
C THR A 144 -0.40 9.03 -2.52
N GLY A 145 0.29 8.25 -1.68
CA GLY A 145 1.40 7.40 -2.11
C GLY A 145 0.90 6.07 -2.67
N LEU A 146 1.60 5.55 -3.68
CA LEU A 146 1.29 4.25 -4.30
C LEU A 146 2.57 3.45 -4.58
N TYR A 147 2.71 2.27 -3.99
CA TYR A 147 3.68 1.26 -4.45
C TYR A 147 3.13 0.58 -5.70
N TRP A 148 3.40 1.16 -6.85
CA TRP A 148 2.72 0.84 -8.10
C TRP A 148 3.02 -0.57 -8.64
N ARG A 149 4.10 -1.21 -8.18
CA ARG A 149 4.44 -2.63 -8.47
C ARG A 149 4.13 -3.61 -7.32
N ALA A 150 3.61 -3.15 -6.19
CA ALA A 150 3.35 -4.06 -5.06
C ALA A 150 2.30 -5.11 -5.44
N ILE A 151 2.55 -6.36 -5.05
CA ILE A 151 1.65 -7.51 -5.17
C ILE A 151 1.26 -8.00 -3.77
N PRO A 152 0.15 -8.75 -3.60
CA PRO A 152 -0.23 -9.31 -2.30
C PRO A 152 0.88 -10.18 -1.71
N ASP A 153 1.13 -10.05 -0.41
CA ASP A 153 2.07 -10.92 0.31
C ASP A 153 1.54 -12.36 0.33
N GLY A 154 2.30 -13.28 -0.29
CA GLY A 154 1.98 -14.70 -0.35
C GLY A 154 1.88 -15.21 -1.79
N THR A 155 3.03 -15.56 -2.37
CA THR A 155 3.04 -16.43 -3.56
C THR A 155 2.35 -17.75 -3.22
N LEU A 156 1.28 -18.07 -3.95
CA LEU A 156 0.90 -19.47 -4.19
C LEU A 156 2.02 -20.10 -5.02
N ALA A 157 3.11 -20.48 -4.36
CA ALA A 157 4.16 -21.25 -5.01
C ALA A 157 3.59 -22.62 -5.36
N PHE A 158 3.77 -23.06 -6.62
CA PHE A 158 3.62 -24.47 -6.98
C PHE A 158 4.47 -25.31 -6.00
N LYS A 159 3.98 -26.50 -5.61
CA LYS A 159 4.59 -27.45 -4.65
C LYS A 159 6.08 -27.77 -4.86
N GLN A 160 6.73 -27.27 -5.92
CA GLN A 160 8.12 -27.54 -6.29
C GLN A 160 8.98 -26.27 -6.47
N ALA A 161 8.46 -25.06 -6.27
CA ALA A 161 9.28 -23.84 -6.30
C ALA A 161 9.59 -23.37 -4.87
N THR A 162 10.87 -23.38 -4.50
CA THR A 162 11.33 -22.65 -3.31
C THR A 162 10.99 -21.17 -3.49
N PRO A 163 10.27 -20.53 -2.54
CA PRO A 163 10.02 -19.10 -2.62
C PRO A 163 11.35 -18.41 -2.34
N THR A 164 12.09 -18.04 -3.39
CA THR A 164 13.12 -17.02 -3.26
C THR A 164 12.40 -15.74 -2.88
N GLY A 165 12.65 -15.26 -1.65
CA GLY A 165 11.98 -14.11 -1.07
C GLY A 165 12.11 -12.88 -1.97
N SER A 166 11.10 -12.67 -2.82
CA SER A 166 10.98 -11.48 -3.63
C SER A 166 10.59 -10.35 -2.67
N LYS A 167 11.56 -9.53 -2.29
CA LYS A 167 11.29 -8.26 -1.62
C LYS A 167 10.24 -7.53 -2.47
N ALA A 168 9.08 -7.20 -1.88
CA ALA A 168 8.08 -6.38 -2.56
C ALA A 168 8.78 -5.16 -3.19
N SER A 169 8.60 -4.92 -4.49
CA SER A 169 9.15 -3.72 -5.11
C SER A 169 8.48 -2.51 -4.46
N LYS A 170 9.27 -1.77 -3.67
CA LYS A 170 8.86 -0.55 -2.96
C LYS A 170 9.01 0.69 -3.84
N GLU A 171 8.95 0.52 -5.17
CA GLU A 171 8.93 1.65 -6.09
C GLU A 171 7.65 2.45 -5.89
N ARG A 172 7.82 3.74 -5.63
CA ARG A 172 6.76 4.62 -5.16
C ARG A 172 6.49 5.74 -6.17
N LEU A 173 5.21 6.07 -6.30
CA LEU A 173 4.71 7.29 -6.90
C LEU A 173 3.91 8.07 -5.86
N THR A 174 3.84 9.40 -6.03
CA THR A 174 2.87 10.25 -5.35
C THR A 174 1.85 10.72 -6.37
N ILE A 175 0.57 10.69 -6.01
CA ILE A 175 -0.56 10.97 -6.90
C ILE A 175 -1.43 12.02 -6.23
N LEU A 176 -1.56 13.19 -6.85
CA LEU A 176 -2.53 14.21 -6.46
C LEU A 176 -3.85 13.91 -7.16
N LEU A 177 -4.89 13.70 -6.37
CA LEU A 177 -6.26 13.52 -6.83
C LEU A 177 -7.09 14.76 -6.49
N CYS A 178 -8.06 15.09 -7.35
CA CYS A 178 -8.96 16.21 -7.10
C CYS A 178 -10.32 15.98 -7.76
N CYS A 179 -11.39 16.20 -7.00
CA CYS A 179 -12.77 16.09 -7.47
C CYS A 179 -13.67 17.11 -6.78
N ASN A 180 -14.84 17.36 -7.35
CA ASN A 180 -15.84 18.27 -6.79
C ASN A 180 -16.86 17.56 -5.89
N MET A 181 -17.60 18.35 -5.11
CA MET A 181 -18.53 17.87 -4.07
C MET A 181 -19.69 17.05 -4.62
N ASP A 182 -20.20 17.39 -5.81
CA ASP A 182 -21.26 16.61 -6.45
C ASP A 182 -20.74 15.37 -7.21
N GLY A 183 -19.41 15.18 -7.27
CA GLY A 183 -18.75 14.07 -7.94
C GLY A 183 -18.90 14.02 -9.47
N GLY A 184 -19.48 15.06 -10.08
CA GLY A 184 -19.65 15.17 -11.52
C GLY A 184 -18.35 15.48 -12.26
N GLU A 185 -17.36 16.04 -11.57
CA GLU A 185 -16.05 16.38 -12.13
C GLU A 185 -14.90 15.80 -11.31
N LYS A 186 -14.01 15.12 -12.01
CA LYS A 186 -12.72 14.63 -11.52
C LYS A 186 -11.62 15.25 -12.37
N LEU A 187 -10.69 15.96 -11.75
CA LEU A 187 -9.53 16.47 -12.47
C LEU A 187 -8.60 15.33 -12.86
N GLU A 188 -7.81 15.55 -13.92
CA GLU A 188 -6.76 14.61 -14.31
C GLU A 188 -5.74 14.44 -13.18
N PRO A 189 -5.42 13.20 -12.76
CA PRO A 189 -4.42 12.98 -11.72
C PRO A 189 -3.06 13.56 -12.11
N LEU A 190 -2.38 14.17 -11.14
CA LEU A 190 -0.97 14.54 -11.26
C LEU A 190 -0.13 13.47 -10.57
N VAL A 191 0.71 12.80 -11.34
CA VAL A 191 1.60 11.73 -10.87
C VAL A 191 3.03 12.25 -10.79
N ILE A 192 3.69 12.02 -9.67
CA ILE A 192 5.07 12.43 -9.39
C ILE A 192 5.92 11.17 -9.21
N GLY A 193 6.89 10.99 -10.10
CA GLY A 193 7.89 9.91 -10.01
C GLY A 193 9.32 10.43 -9.85
N LYS A 194 10.29 9.52 -9.94
CA LYS A 194 11.71 9.84 -9.76
C LYS A 194 12.36 10.45 -11.00
N SER A 195 12.19 9.79 -12.14
CA SER A 195 12.85 10.16 -13.39
C SER A 195 11.95 11.05 -14.25
N LYS A 196 12.51 12.13 -14.82
CA LYS A 196 11.78 13.04 -15.71
C LYS A 196 11.41 12.39 -17.04
N GLN A 197 12.28 11.53 -17.57
CA GLN A 197 12.04 10.76 -18.79
C GLN A 197 12.48 9.30 -18.59
N PRO A 198 11.63 8.48 -17.93
CA PRO A 198 11.79 7.02 -17.91
C PRO A 198 11.88 6.45 -19.32
N ARG A 199 12.61 5.35 -19.51
CA ARG A 199 12.83 4.74 -20.83
C ARG A 199 11.53 4.37 -21.53
N CYS A 200 10.53 3.93 -20.77
CA CYS A 200 9.20 3.59 -21.28
C CYS A 200 8.39 4.79 -21.83
N PHE A 201 8.86 6.03 -21.67
CA PHE A 201 8.21 7.21 -22.27
C PHE A 201 8.78 7.55 -23.65
N LYS A 202 9.84 6.86 -24.10
CA LYS A 202 10.42 7.07 -25.43
C LYS A 202 9.34 6.81 -26.49
N ASN A 203 9.21 7.74 -27.45
CA ASN A 203 8.21 7.73 -28.53
C ASN A 203 6.74 7.87 -28.07
N VAL A 204 6.48 8.16 -26.78
CA VAL A 204 5.13 8.40 -26.28
C VAL A 204 4.78 9.88 -26.44
N LYS A 205 3.79 10.18 -27.30
CA LYS A 205 3.40 11.57 -27.58
C LYS A 205 2.53 12.20 -26.50
N ARG A 206 1.70 11.39 -25.82
CA ARG A 206 0.76 11.85 -24.80
C ARG A 206 0.64 10.79 -23.71
N LEU A 207 0.80 11.20 -22.46
CA LEU A 207 0.60 10.36 -21.29
C LEU A 207 -0.89 10.35 -20.90
N PRO A 208 -1.39 9.28 -20.26
CA PRO A 208 -2.79 9.17 -19.82
C PRO A 208 -3.12 10.05 -18.60
N VAL A 209 -2.09 10.58 -17.95
CA VAL A 209 -2.16 11.45 -16.76
C VAL A 209 -1.10 12.55 -16.86
N SER A 210 -1.24 13.60 -16.06
CA SER A 210 -0.21 14.62 -15.92
C SER A 210 0.97 14.05 -15.12
N TYR A 211 2.19 14.14 -15.66
CA TYR A 211 3.39 13.59 -15.02
C TYR A 211 4.41 14.68 -14.68
N ARG A 212 5.03 14.57 -13.51
CA ARG A 212 6.17 15.38 -13.04
C ARG A 212 7.19 14.47 -12.37
N ALA A 213 8.40 14.97 -12.17
CA ALA A 213 9.45 14.20 -11.52
C ALA A 213 10.32 15.04 -10.60
N ASN A 214 10.76 14.42 -9.51
CA ASN A 214 11.84 14.88 -8.63
C ASN A 214 12.48 13.68 -7.94
N ALA A 215 13.68 13.83 -7.37
CA ALA A 215 14.44 12.73 -6.78
C ALA A 215 13.68 11.94 -5.70
N ASN A 216 12.83 12.63 -4.93
CA ASN A 216 12.09 12.08 -3.80
C ASN A 216 10.71 11.53 -4.16
N SER A 217 10.24 11.68 -5.41
CA SER A 217 8.85 11.45 -5.84
C SER A 217 7.82 12.13 -4.93
N TRP A 218 8.07 13.32 -4.39
CA TRP A 218 7.20 14.03 -3.44
C TRP A 218 6.48 15.22 -4.06
N MET A 219 5.36 15.61 -3.48
CA MET A 219 4.83 16.96 -3.71
C MET A 219 5.80 17.99 -3.16
N THR A 220 6.04 19.05 -3.92
CA THR A 220 6.88 20.18 -3.50
C THR A 220 6.09 21.47 -3.68
N GLY A 221 6.42 22.51 -2.92
CA GLY A 221 5.75 23.81 -3.04
C GLY A 221 5.79 24.39 -4.46
N ASN A 222 6.85 24.11 -5.23
CA ASN A 222 6.95 24.56 -6.63
C ASN A 222 6.00 23.80 -7.56
N LEU A 223 5.91 22.48 -7.40
CA LEU A 223 4.97 21.66 -8.18
C LEU A 223 3.52 22.02 -7.84
N TRP A 224 3.22 22.21 -6.55
CA TRP A 224 1.93 22.66 -6.05
C TRP A 224 1.53 24.02 -6.67
N LYS A 225 2.41 25.03 -6.56
CA LYS A 225 2.17 26.36 -7.15
C LYS A 225 1.96 26.31 -8.65
N GLN A 226 2.71 25.47 -9.38
CA GLN A 226 2.52 25.32 -10.82
C GLN A 226 1.17 24.68 -11.14
N TRP A 227 0.80 23.59 -10.44
CA TRP A 227 -0.48 22.92 -10.63
C TRP A 227 -1.67 23.87 -10.34
N LEU A 228 -1.59 24.67 -9.28
CA LEU A 228 -2.58 25.71 -8.97
C LEU A 228 -2.70 26.78 -10.07
N LYS A 229 -1.56 27.23 -10.65
CA LYS A 229 -1.57 28.19 -11.76
C LYS A 229 -2.25 27.61 -12.99
N ASP A 230 -1.97 26.34 -13.31
CA ASP A 230 -2.56 25.64 -14.45
C ASP A 230 -4.08 25.47 -14.24
N LEU A 231 -4.49 25.07 -13.03
CA LEU A 231 -5.91 24.98 -12.65
C LEU A 231 -6.61 26.33 -12.74
N ASN A 232 -6.03 27.39 -12.16
CA ASN A 232 -6.59 28.73 -12.22
C ASN A 232 -6.70 29.25 -13.66
N THR A 233 -5.75 28.93 -14.53
CA THR A 233 -5.80 29.29 -15.95
C THR A 233 -6.94 28.58 -16.65
N ARG A 234 -7.14 27.29 -16.37
CA ARG A 234 -8.27 26.50 -16.89
C ARG A 234 -9.62 27.07 -16.44
N MET A 235 -9.75 27.34 -15.14
CA MET A 235 -10.98 27.87 -14.55
C MET A 235 -11.28 29.30 -15.04
N ARG A 236 -10.25 30.11 -15.25
CA ARG A 236 -10.37 31.42 -15.92
C ARG A 236 -10.89 31.30 -17.35
N ALA A 237 -10.35 30.36 -18.14
CA ALA A 237 -10.80 30.14 -19.52
C ALA A 237 -12.29 29.72 -19.57
N GLN A 238 -12.77 29.02 -18.53
CA GLN A 238 -14.16 28.62 -18.37
C GLN A 238 -15.04 29.71 -17.74
N LYS A 239 -14.48 30.87 -17.33
CA LYS A 239 -15.16 31.92 -16.56
C LYS A 239 -15.85 31.38 -15.30
N ARG A 240 -15.20 30.41 -14.65
CA ARG A 240 -15.78 29.61 -13.57
C ARG A 240 -14.94 29.76 -12.30
N PRO A 241 -15.37 30.57 -11.31
CA PRO A 241 -14.70 30.62 -10.03
C PRO A 241 -15.02 29.34 -9.24
N ILE A 242 -13.99 28.73 -8.65
CA ILE A 242 -14.13 27.54 -7.82
C ILE A 242 -13.47 27.75 -6.45
N LEU A 243 -13.90 26.98 -5.47
CA LEU A 243 -13.24 26.82 -4.19
C LEU A 243 -12.48 25.50 -4.16
N LEU A 244 -11.24 25.52 -3.66
CA LEU A 244 -10.40 24.34 -3.53
C LEU A 244 -10.02 24.14 -2.06
N LEU A 245 -10.40 22.99 -1.50
CA LEU A 245 -10.11 22.55 -0.14
C LEU A 245 -8.89 21.64 -0.13
N CYS A 246 -7.94 21.93 0.75
CA CYS A 246 -6.74 21.10 0.96
C CYS A 246 -6.37 21.04 2.43
N ASP A 247 -5.58 20.03 2.80
CA ASP A 247 -4.97 19.97 4.12
C ASP A 247 -3.90 21.08 4.30
N ASN A 248 -3.48 21.28 5.54
CA ASN A 248 -2.47 22.28 5.89
C ASN A 248 -1.03 21.73 5.80
N SER A 249 -0.73 20.98 4.73
CA SER A 249 0.61 20.45 4.48
C SER A 249 1.61 21.57 4.16
N ALA A 250 2.87 21.41 4.61
CA ALA A 250 3.95 22.38 4.33
C ALA A 250 4.24 22.56 2.82
N ALA A 251 3.89 21.57 2.00
CA ALA A 251 3.98 21.70 0.55
C ALA A 251 2.91 22.65 -0.02
N HIS A 252 1.78 22.81 0.66
CA HIS A 252 0.63 23.59 0.22
C HIS A 252 0.79 25.09 0.46
N ASN A 253 1.92 25.65 0.04
CA ASN A 253 2.17 27.07 0.12
C ASN A 253 1.34 27.85 -0.91
N ALA A 254 0.59 28.86 -0.45
CA ALA A 254 -0.25 29.66 -1.32
C ALA A 254 0.58 30.56 -2.27
N PRO A 255 0.27 30.59 -3.58
CA PRO A 255 0.82 31.60 -4.49
C PRO A 255 0.22 32.99 -4.19
N ALA A 256 0.92 34.06 -4.58
CA ALA A 256 0.64 35.43 -4.17
C ALA A 256 -0.84 35.86 -4.34
N ARG A 257 -1.50 35.55 -5.47
CA ARG A 257 -2.95 35.65 -5.70
C ARG A 257 -3.41 34.74 -6.85
N LEU A 258 -4.55 34.06 -6.69
CA LEU A 258 -5.28 33.34 -7.75
C LEU A 258 -6.58 34.08 -8.06
N SER A 259 -7.03 34.05 -9.31
CA SER A 259 -8.19 34.83 -9.77
C SER A 259 -9.52 34.07 -9.78
N HIS A 260 -9.47 32.76 -9.99
CA HIS A 260 -10.63 31.89 -10.22
C HIS A 260 -10.58 30.62 -9.34
N VAL A 261 -9.59 30.53 -8.45
CA VAL A 261 -9.44 29.44 -7.49
C VAL A 261 -9.25 30.07 -6.12
N LYS A 262 -10.25 29.93 -5.25
CA LYS A 262 -10.17 30.29 -3.84
C LYS A 262 -9.64 29.09 -3.07
N LEU A 263 -8.39 29.17 -2.62
CA LEU A 263 -7.78 28.11 -1.82
C LEU A 263 -8.19 28.26 -0.36
N VAL A 264 -8.71 27.19 0.24
CA VAL A 264 -9.11 27.12 1.66
C VAL A 264 -8.43 25.92 2.30
N PHE A 265 -7.71 26.16 3.39
CA PHE A 265 -7.09 25.10 4.17
C PHE A 265 -8.02 24.57 5.24
N LEU A 266 -8.08 23.25 5.38
CA LEU A 266 -8.70 22.59 6.51
C LEU A 266 -7.85 22.83 7.76
N PRO A 267 -8.45 22.87 8.97
CA PRO A 267 -7.70 23.02 10.20
C PRO A 267 -6.68 21.87 10.38
N PRO A 268 -5.52 22.14 11.02
CA PRO A 268 -4.53 21.10 11.33
C PRO A 268 -5.16 19.89 12.03
N ASN A 269 -4.67 18.69 11.76
CA ASN A 269 -5.09 17.43 12.43
C ASN A 269 -6.58 17.07 12.28
N THR A 270 -7.29 17.64 11.30
CA THR A 270 -8.71 17.33 11.03
C THR A 270 -8.92 16.47 9.78
N THR A 271 -7.84 16.16 9.04
CA THR A 271 -7.88 15.49 7.74
C THR A 271 -8.70 14.19 7.77
N SER A 272 -8.44 13.31 8.75
CA SER A 272 -9.19 12.05 8.88
C SER A 272 -10.68 12.20 9.21
N LEU A 273 -11.11 13.39 9.66
CA LEU A 273 -12.48 13.68 10.08
C LEU A 273 -13.29 14.38 8.97
N ILE A 274 -12.70 15.37 8.31
CA ILE A 274 -13.44 16.29 7.42
C ILE A 274 -12.81 16.48 6.04
N GLN A 275 -11.71 15.80 5.68
CA GLN A 275 -11.20 15.83 4.30
C GLN A 275 -11.93 14.80 3.43
N PRO A 276 -12.69 15.21 2.39
CA PRO A 276 -13.49 14.30 1.57
C PRO A 276 -12.68 13.17 0.89
N LEU A 277 -11.50 13.46 0.36
CA LEU A 277 -10.66 12.46 -0.32
C LEU A 277 -10.25 11.30 0.61
N ASP A 278 -10.07 11.60 1.90
CA ASP A 278 -9.76 10.61 2.95
C ASP A 278 -10.97 9.86 3.50
N GLN A 279 -12.20 10.30 3.21
CA GLN A 279 -13.43 9.61 3.63
C GLN A 279 -13.77 8.36 2.80
N GLY A 280 -12.86 7.94 1.91
CA GLY A 280 -12.93 6.69 1.18
C GLY A 280 -12.64 6.79 -0.32
N ILE A 281 -12.52 8.00 -0.89
CA ILE A 281 -12.24 8.19 -2.32
C ILE A 281 -10.86 7.64 -2.67
N ILE A 282 -9.82 8.03 -1.92
CA ILE A 282 -8.45 7.52 -2.12
C ILE A 282 -8.40 6.01 -1.94
N ALA A 283 -9.06 5.48 -0.91
CA ALA A 283 -9.11 4.05 -0.65
C ALA A 283 -9.79 3.27 -1.81
N ASN A 284 -10.89 3.81 -2.35
CA ASN A 284 -11.60 3.23 -3.49
C ASN A 284 -10.75 3.29 -4.77
N PHE A 285 -10.10 4.42 -5.05
CA PHE A 285 -9.12 4.55 -6.13
C PHE A 285 -8.02 3.47 -6.04
N LYS A 286 -7.39 3.31 -4.87
CA LYS A 286 -6.36 2.29 -4.66
C LYS A 286 -6.92 0.88 -4.84
N ALA A 287 -8.13 0.60 -4.36
CA ALA A 287 -8.78 -0.69 -4.58
C ALA A 287 -8.93 -1.00 -6.09
N HIS A 288 -9.44 -0.06 -6.88
CA HIS A 288 -9.54 -0.24 -8.33
C HIS A 288 -8.17 -0.44 -8.98
N TYR A 289 -7.17 0.36 -8.62
CA TYR A 289 -5.81 0.20 -9.14
C TYR A 289 -5.25 -1.21 -8.86
N ARG A 290 -5.42 -1.68 -7.62
CA ARG A 290 -4.90 -2.97 -7.15
C ARG A 290 -5.59 -4.15 -7.84
N ALA A 291 -6.90 -4.04 -8.08
CA ALA A 291 -7.66 -5.04 -8.84
C ALA A 291 -7.23 -5.08 -10.31
N LEU A 292 -7.08 -3.91 -10.95
CA LEU A 292 -6.63 -3.81 -12.35
C LEU A 292 -5.20 -4.34 -12.52
N LEU A 293 -4.30 -4.02 -11.58
CA LEU A 293 -2.94 -4.54 -11.56
C LEU A 293 -2.92 -6.08 -11.51
N LEU A 294 -3.67 -6.69 -10.59
CA LEU A 294 -3.75 -8.14 -10.48
C LEU A 294 -4.34 -8.80 -11.73
N ARG A 295 -5.44 -8.23 -12.27
CA ARG A 295 -6.05 -8.69 -13.52
C ARG A 295 -5.04 -8.68 -14.66
N ARG A 296 -4.25 -7.61 -14.78
CA ARG A 296 -3.23 -7.48 -15.82
C ARG A 296 -2.09 -8.49 -15.65
N LEU A 297 -1.60 -8.67 -14.41
CA LEU A 297 -0.53 -9.64 -14.13
C LEU A 297 -0.99 -11.07 -14.41
N MET A 298 -2.21 -11.44 -14.02
CA MET A 298 -2.78 -12.77 -14.31
C MET A 298 -2.86 -13.02 -15.81
N GLY A 299 -3.39 -12.05 -16.59
CA GLY A 299 -3.44 -12.19 -18.06
C GLY A 299 -2.06 -12.33 -18.71
N LEU A 300 -1.04 -11.67 -18.18
CA LEU A 300 0.35 -11.84 -18.63
C LEU A 300 0.93 -13.21 -18.26
N MET A 301 0.50 -13.82 -17.16
CA MET A 301 0.91 -15.17 -16.74
C MET A 301 0.24 -16.25 -17.61
N ASP A 302 -1.06 -16.15 -17.83
CA ASP A 302 -1.84 -17.12 -18.62
C ASP A 302 -1.41 -17.14 -20.10
N GLY A 303 -0.93 -16.01 -20.61
CA GLY A 303 -0.40 -15.88 -21.97
C GLY A 303 0.99 -16.47 -22.19
N GLN A 304 1.68 -16.96 -21.15
CA GLN A 304 2.97 -17.63 -21.29
C GLN A 304 2.77 -19.15 -21.50
N THR A 305 2.84 -19.60 -22.75
CA THR A 305 2.86 -21.02 -23.10
C THR A 305 4.29 -21.48 -23.49
N GLY A 306 4.76 -22.60 -22.91
CA GLY A 306 6.08 -23.20 -23.18
C GLY A 306 7.26 -22.64 -22.36
N ASP A 307 8.49 -23.02 -22.74
CA ASP A 307 9.77 -22.63 -22.08
C ASP A 307 10.12 -21.13 -22.20
N ASN A 308 9.30 -20.34 -22.89
CA ASN A 308 9.49 -18.90 -23.11
C ASN A 308 8.94 -18.05 -21.95
N LYS A 309 9.37 -18.36 -20.72
CA LYS A 309 9.05 -17.56 -19.52
C LYS A 309 9.79 -16.23 -19.58
N ARG A 310 9.17 -15.19 -20.14
CA ARG A 310 9.68 -13.82 -20.01
C ARG A 310 9.40 -13.31 -18.60
N ALA A 311 10.29 -12.47 -18.07
CA ALA A 311 10.00 -11.73 -16.85
C ALA A 311 8.74 -10.88 -17.08
N ILE A 312 7.73 -11.06 -16.23
CA ILE A 312 6.53 -10.21 -16.25
C ILE A 312 6.92 -8.88 -15.63
N GLU A 313 7.25 -7.92 -16.49
CA GLU A 313 7.68 -6.59 -16.07
C GLU A 313 6.60 -5.56 -16.43
N LEU A 314 6.01 -4.95 -15.41
CA LEU A 314 5.05 -3.86 -15.57
C LEU A 314 5.81 -2.55 -15.79
N SER A 315 5.66 -1.86 -16.92
CA SER A 315 6.35 -0.56 -17.08
C SER A 315 5.68 0.55 -16.24
N LEU A 316 6.40 1.64 -15.97
CA LEU A 316 5.80 2.81 -15.33
C LEU A 316 4.63 3.37 -16.18
N LEU A 317 4.77 3.39 -17.51
CA LEU A 317 3.71 3.80 -18.43
C LEU A 317 2.45 2.94 -18.28
N ASP A 318 2.62 1.63 -18.15
CA ASP A 318 1.51 0.72 -17.86
C ASP A 318 0.79 1.12 -16.57
N SER A 319 1.56 1.42 -15.51
CA SER A 319 0.98 1.88 -14.26
C SER A 319 0.20 3.18 -14.42
N LEU A 320 0.65 4.12 -15.28
CA LEU A 320 -0.06 5.38 -15.51
C LEU A 320 -1.42 5.14 -16.18
N HIS A 321 -1.50 4.18 -17.11
CA HIS A 321 -2.77 3.77 -17.70
C HIS A 321 -3.70 3.15 -16.66
N LEU A 322 -3.17 2.26 -15.80
CA LEU A 322 -3.95 1.66 -14.71
C LEU A 322 -4.44 2.72 -13.70
N GLN A 323 -3.63 3.74 -13.39
CA GLN A 323 -4.02 4.85 -12.54
C GLN A 323 -5.14 5.68 -13.18
N LYS A 324 -5.02 6.02 -14.46
CA LYS A 324 -6.07 6.75 -15.17
C LYS A 324 -7.38 5.95 -15.18
N GLU A 325 -7.31 4.66 -15.45
CA GLU A 325 -8.47 3.79 -15.47
C GLU A 325 -9.09 3.65 -14.06
N ALA A 326 -8.28 3.37 -13.03
CA ALA A 326 -8.73 3.31 -11.65
C ALA A 326 -9.44 4.58 -11.20
N TRP A 327 -8.92 5.74 -11.61
CA TRP A 327 -9.55 7.03 -11.32
C TRP A 327 -10.88 7.20 -12.05
N ASN A 328 -11.01 6.71 -13.28
CA ASN A 328 -12.28 6.70 -13.99
C ASN A 328 -13.33 5.81 -13.30
N TRP A 329 -12.91 4.69 -12.71
CA TRP A 329 -13.79 3.76 -11.98
C TRP A 329 -14.35 4.31 -10.66
N VAL A 330 -13.71 5.29 -10.04
CA VAL A 330 -14.28 5.97 -8.86
C VAL A 330 -15.59 6.67 -9.26
N THR A 331 -16.72 6.19 -8.74
CA THR A 331 -18.04 6.66 -9.18
C THR A 331 -18.45 7.98 -8.52
N GLN A 332 -19.33 8.73 -9.20
CA GLN A 332 -19.94 9.94 -8.65
C GLN A 332 -20.64 9.67 -7.30
N ALA A 333 -21.36 8.54 -7.20
CA ALA A 333 -22.02 8.13 -5.97
C ALA A 333 -21.04 7.93 -4.81
N THR A 334 -19.88 7.34 -5.08
CA THR A 334 -18.80 7.17 -4.08
C THR A 334 -18.30 8.53 -3.59
N ILE A 335 -18.07 9.48 -4.50
CA ILE A 335 -17.61 10.83 -4.15
C ILE A 335 -18.62 11.56 -3.27
N ILE A 336 -19.90 11.62 -3.68
CA ILE A 336 -20.98 12.26 -2.92
C ILE A 336 -21.07 11.67 -1.50
N LYS A 337 -20.99 10.34 -1.38
CA LYS A 337 -21.01 9.64 -0.09
C LYS A 337 -19.84 10.07 0.82
N CYS A 338 -18.65 10.23 0.25
CA CYS A 338 -17.47 10.67 0.99
C CYS A 338 -17.57 12.14 1.43
N TYR A 339 -18.08 13.03 0.57
CA TYR A 339 -18.39 14.41 0.98
C TYR A 339 -19.47 14.48 2.08
N ARG A 340 -20.47 13.60 2.05
CA ARG A 340 -21.47 13.47 3.13
C ARG A 340 -20.83 13.03 4.44
N ARG A 341 -19.93 12.03 4.41
CA ARG A 341 -19.15 11.61 5.58
C ARG A 341 -18.26 12.74 6.12
N ALA A 342 -17.72 13.57 5.24
CA ALA A 342 -16.96 14.77 5.59
C ALA A 342 -17.85 15.96 6.00
N ARG A 343 -19.17 15.76 6.18
CA ARG A 343 -20.14 16.75 6.69
C ARG A 343 -20.44 17.92 5.76
N PHE A 344 -20.21 17.79 4.45
CA PHE A 344 -20.53 18.83 3.46
C PHE A 344 -22.02 18.93 3.10
N PHE A 345 -22.88 18.09 3.67
CA PHE A 345 -24.32 18.09 3.42
C PHE A 345 -25.09 18.39 4.71
N LYS A 346 -26.18 19.16 4.61
CA LYS A 346 -26.98 19.64 5.75
C LYS A 346 -27.68 18.52 6.54
N ASP A 347 -27.91 17.37 5.91
CA ASP A 347 -28.56 16.20 6.52
C ASP A 347 -27.59 15.34 7.36
N ALA A 348 -26.46 15.89 7.82
CA ALA A 348 -25.47 15.16 8.63
C ALA A 348 -25.91 14.94 10.08
N GLY A 349 -27.20 14.68 10.32
CA GLY A 349 -27.64 13.96 11.51
C GLY A 349 -27.08 12.54 11.44
N ARG A 350 -26.64 11.99 12.58
CA ARG A 350 -26.34 10.55 12.71
C ARG A 350 -27.66 9.77 12.56
N ASP A 351 -28.15 9.62 11.34
CA ASP A 351 -29.30 8.76 11.12
C ASP A 351 -28.91 7.31 11.39
N GLN A 352 -29.72 6.65 12.21
CA GLN A 352 -29.65 5.21 12.54
C GLN A 352 -29.77 4.30 11.29
N THR A 353 -29.92 4.90 10.09
CA THR A 353 -29.82 4.23 8.79
C THR A 353 -28.40 3.83 8.42
N ASP A 354 -27.37 4.25 9.14
CA ASP A 354 -25.97 3.82 8.92
C ASP A 354 -25.79 2.29 8.98
N ALA A 355 -26.59 1.57 9.79
CA ALA A 355 -26.55 0.11 9.86
C ALA A 355 -27.21 -0.57 8.65
N ALA A 356 -28.27 0.03 8.07
CA ALA A 356 -28.95 -0.49 6.88
C ALA A 356 -28.23 -0.06 5.58
N MET A 357 -27.63 1.14 5.54
CA MET A 357 -26.88 1.70 4.41
C MET A 357 -25.41 1.23 4.36
N ALA A 358 -24.85 0.72 5.46
CA ALA A 358 -23.61 -0.05 5.45
C ALA A 358 -23.74 -1.35 4.64
N SER A 359 -24.95 -1.92 4.53
CA SER A 359 -25.20 -3.14 3.74
C SER A 359 -25.20 -2.88 2.22
N VAL A 360 -25.45 -1.64 1.78
CA VAL A 360 -25.39 -1.23 0.36
C VAL A 360 -24.01 -0.69 -0.01
N ALA A 361 -23.11 -0.49 0.96
CA ALA A 361 -21.71 -0.10 0.72
C ALA A 361 -20.87 -1.19 0.02
N ASP A 362 -21.44 -2.37 -0.22
CA ASP A 362 -20.76 -3.52 -0.85
C ASP A 362 -21.01 -3.63 -2.36
N GLN A 363 -21.89 -2.81 -2.97
CA GLN A 363 -22.27 -3.02 -4.37
C GLN A 363 -21.33 -2.42 -5.42
N GLN A 364 -20.34 -1.60 -5.05
CA GLN A 364 -19.33 -1.06 -5.97
C GLN A 364 -17.92 -0.96 -5.35
N ALA A 365 -17.58 -1.85 -4.41
CA ALA A 365 -16.18 -2.09 -4.10
C ALA A 365 -15.49 -2.66 -5.35
N ALA A 366 -14.25 -2.27 -5.62
CA ALA A 366 -13.50 -2.83 -6.75
C ALA A 366 -13.61 -4.36 -6.77
N ASP A 367 -13.90 -4.95 -7.94
CA ASP A 367 -14.05 -6.40 -8.09
C ASP A 367 -12.86 -7.10 -7.43
N ILE A 368 -13.13 -7.84 -6.36
CA ILE A 368 -12.08 -8.57 -5.64
C ILE A 368 -11.52 -9.61 -6.60
N PRO A 369 -10.21 -9.57 -6.91
CA PRO A 369 -9.63 -10.53 -7.85
C PRO A 369 -9.81 -11.97 -7.36
N ALA A 370 -10.06 -12.88 -8.31
CA ALA A 370 -10.25 -14.30 -8.00
C ALA A 370 -9.04 -14.85 -7.21
N GLY A 371 -9.33 -15.63 -6.16
CA GLY A 371 -8.31 -16.22 -5.29
C GLY A 371 -7.93 -15.40 -4.05
N LEU A 372 -8.51 -14.20 -3.87
CA LEU A 372 -8.34 -13.40 -2.64
C LEU A 372 -9.65 -13.31 -1.85
N SER A 373 -9.55 -13.44 -0.53
CA SER A 373 -10.64 -13.05 0.38
C SER A 373 -10.75 -11.53 0.47
N LYS A 374 -11.90 -11.03 0.91
CA LYS A 374 -12.15 -9.60 1.16
C LYS A 374 -11.11 -9.00 2.12
N GLU A 375 -10.75 -9.74 3.17
CA GLU A 375 -9.77 -9.34 4.17
C GLU A 375 -8.35 -9.30 3.59
N GLN A 376 -7.99 -10.28 2.76
CA GLN A 376 -6.70 -10.30 2.07
C GLN A 376 -6.57 -9.11 1.12
N PHE A 377 -7.62 -8.83 0.34
CA PHE A 377 -7.64 -7.71 -0.58
C PHE A 377 -7.59 -6.37 0.15
N HIS A 378 -8.37 -6.18 1.22
CA HIS A 378 -8.30 -4.97 2.03
C HIS A 378 -6.90 -4.74 2.63
N ARG A 379 -6.22 -5.78 3.12
CA ARG A 379 -4.83 -5.66 3.59
C ARG A 379 -3.88 -5.24 2.47
N TYR A 380 -4.06 -5.78 1.27
CA TYR A 380 -3.27 -5.45 0.10
C TYR A 380 -3.50 -3.98 -0.34
N VAL A 381 -4.74 -3.51 -0.38
CA VAL A 381 -5.07 -2.10 -0.67
C VAL A 381 -4.41 -1.16 0.34
N ALA A 382 -4.35 -1.55 1.61
CA ALA A 382 -3.75 -0.77 2.68
C ALA A 382 -2.21 -0.85 2.76
N VAL A 383 -1.51 -1.50 1.81
CA VAL A 383 -0.04 -1.64 1.85
C VAL A 383 0.69 -0.29 1.86
N ASP A 384 0.09 0.73 1.24
CA ASP A 384 0.67 2.06 1.05
C ASP A 384 0.26 3.09 2.12
N CYS A 385 -0.48 2.70 3.16
CA CYS A 385 -1.07 3.66 4.11
C CYS A 385 -0.04 4.49 4.90
N SER A 386 1.23 4.09 4.89
CA SER A 386 2.32 4.77 5.59
C SER A 386 3.26 5.55 4.66
N ILE A 387 2.91 5.70 3.38
CA ILE A 387 3.76 6.43 2.44
C ILE A 387 3.60 7.93 2.68
N GLN A 388 4.71 8.60 3.00
CA GLN A 388 4.78 10.06 3.02
C GLN A 388 4.78 10.62 1.59
N THR A 389 3.94 11.62 1.35
CA THR A 389 3.70 12.25 0.03
C THR A 389 4.31 13.65 -0.09
N ALA A 390 4.64 14.30 1.04
CA ALA A 390 5.35 15.58 1.16
C ALA A 390 6.44 15.49 2.25
N GLY A 391 7.40 16.41 2.23
CA GLY A 391 8.45 16.53 3.25
C GLY A 391 8.28 17.77 4.12
N ASP A 392 8.86 17.75 5.33
CA ASP A 392 8.88 18.90 6.24
C ASP A 392 9.77 20.01 5.65
N SER A 393 9.20 21.21 5.51
CA SER A 393 9.91 22.38 5.01
C SER A 393 10.88 22.91 6.07
N THR A 394 12.04 22.27 6.20
CA THR A 394 13.23 22.99 6.64
C THR A 394 13.87 23.61 5.40
N ASP A 395 14.08 24.92 5.43
CA ASP A 395 14.61 25.74 4.32
C ASP A 395 16.10 25.41 4.00
N VAL A 396 16.42 24.15 3.70
CA VAL A 396 17.73 23.69 3.26
C VAL A 396 17.60 22.68 2.10
N GLU A 397 16.82 23.01 1.08
CA GLU A 397 16.95 22.36 -0.25
C GLU A 397 17.11 23.38 -1.38
N LEU A 398 17.70 24.54 -1.08
CA LEU A 398 18.05 25.59 -2.06
C LEU A 398 19.54 25.60 -2.46
N CYS A 399 20.34 24.63 -2.02
CA CYS A 399 21.78 24.54 -2.32
C CYS A 399 22.23 23.19 -2.92
N ALA A 400 21.45 22.61 -3.83
CA ALA A 400 21.95 21.59 -4.76
C ALA A 400 21.64 21.92 -6.25
N CYS A 401 21.16 23.14 -6.53
CA CYS A 401 20.80 23.58 -7.89
C CYS A 401 21.74 24.65 -8.46
N LYS A 402 22.89 24.90 -7.83
CA LYS A 402 23.94 25.81 -8.33
C LYS A 402 25.33 25.21 -8.17
N GLN A 403 25.59 24.15 -8.93
CA GLN A 403 26.91 23.80 -9.50
C GLN A 403 26.71 22.58 -10.41
N ALA A 404 26.03 22.80 -11.53
CA ALA A 404 26.08 21.92 -12.68
C ALA A 404 26.18 22.80 -13.93
N THR A 405 27.17 23.69 -13.95
CA THR A 405 27.73 24.19 -15.19
C THR A 405 28.73 23.16 -15.68
N ALA A 406 28.43 22.60 -16.85
CA ALA A 406 29.36 21.91 -17.74
C ALA A 406 30.16 20.74 -17.13
N THR A 407 29.53 19.57 -17.09
CA THR A 407 30.06 18.30 -17.64
C THR A 407 28.93 17.30 -17.53
N ASP A 408 28.36 16.95 -18.68
CA ASP A 408 27.54 15.75 -18.85
C ASP A 408 28.37 14.55 -18.40
N GLU A 409 28.04 14.00 -17.24
CA GLU A 409 28.22 12.58 -16.83
C GLU A 409 27.93 12.48 -15.31
N ALA A 410 26.66 12.64 -14.95
CA ALA A 410 26.19 12.20 -13.64
C ALA A 410 25.56 10.81 -13.82
N SER A 411 26.30 9.81 -13.34
CA SER A 411 25.99 8.39 -13.38
C SER A 411 24.51 8.09 -13.10
N ASP A 412 23.81 7.61 -14.14
CA ASP A 412 22.57 6.87 -14.04
C ASP A 412 22.76 5.75 -13.00
N GLN A 413 22.26 5.96 -11.77
CA GLN A 413 21.99 4.82 -10.90
C GLN A 413 20.90 4.01 -11.61
N MET A 414 21.35 2.94 -12.27
CA MET A 414 20.54 2.01 -13.03
C MET A 414 19.36 1.52 -12.20
N SER A 415 18.18 2.08 -12.46
CA SER A 415 16.96 1.29 -12.41
C SER A 415 17.17 0.10 -13.34
N SER A 416 17.03 -1.11 -12.81
CA SER A 416 17.26 -2.38 -13.50
C SER A 416 16.22 -2.68 -14.61
N GLU A 417 15.63 -1.66 -15.24
CA GLU A 417 14.73 -1.82 -16.36
C GLU A 417 15.50 -2.44 -17.54
N ALA A 418 15.30 -3.74 -17.71
CA ALA A 418 15.67 -4.46 -18.92
C ALA A 418 14.98 -3.78 -20.14
N PRO A 419 15.58 -3.84 -21.33
CA PRO A 419 15.19 -2.97 -22.44
C PRO A 419 13.81 -3.34 -22.98
N ILE A 420 12.78 -2.59 -22.59
CA ILE A 420 11.52 -2.53 -23.34
C ILE A 420 11.60 -1.33 -24.31
N GLN A 421 12.46 -1.44 -25.32
CA GLN A 421 12.31 -0.59 -26.51
C GLN A 421 11.20 -1.20 -27.36
N GLN A 422 9.95 -0.85 -27.07
CA GLN A 422 8.90 -1.09 -28.07
C GLN A 422 9.15 -0.12 -29.23
N PRO A 423 9.35 -0.61 -30.47
CA PRO A 423 9.46 0.26 -31.62
C PRO A 423 8.18 1.10 -31.73
N PRO A 424 8.25 2.34 -32.23
CA PRO A 424 7.06 3.16 -32.40
C PRO A 424 6.07 2.42 -33.30
N ALA A 425 4.92 2.06 -32.76
CA ALA A 425 3.87 1.40 -33.52
C ALA A 425 3.39 2.33 -34.64
N ILE A 426 3.51 1.85 -35.88
CA ILE A 426 2.98 2.51 -37.06
C ILE A 426 1.53 2.09 -37.30
N PHE A 427 0.83 2.82 -38.17
CA PHE A 427 -0.58 2.54 -38.48
C PHE A 427 -0.81 1.09 -38.94
N ALA A 428 0.10 0.53 -39.74
CA ALA A 428 0.03 -0.87 -40.19
C ALA A 428 0.01 -1.86 -39.01
N THR A 429 0.93 -1.72 -38.05
CA THR A 429 0.99 -2.56 -36.85
C THR A 429 -0.27 -2.44 -35.98
N ALA A 430 -0.90 -1.25 -35.94
CA ALA A 430 -2.16 -1.07 -35.23
C ALA A 430 -3.31 -1.85 -35.90
N LEU A 431 -3.34 -1.93 -37.24
CA LEU A 431 -4.34 -2.73 -37.97
C LEU A 431 -4.13 -4.24 -37.80
N GLU A 432 -2.88 -4.70 -37.77
CA GLU A 432 -2.55 -6.08 -37.42
C GLU A 432 -3.02 -6.41 -35.99
N GLY A 433 -2.83 -5.48 -35.06
CA GLY A 433 -3.34 -5.59 -33.69
C GLY A 433 -4.86 -5.69 -33.64
N LEU A 434 -5.59 -4.84 -34.37
CA LEU A 434 -7.06 -4.92 -34.45
C LEU A 434 -7.53 -6.27 -35.03
N SER A 435 -6.86 -6.76 -36.07
CA SER A 435 -7.20 -8.05 -36.69
C SER A 435 -6.98 -9.20 -35.70
N THR A 436 -5.90 -9.15 -34.94
CA THR A 436 -5.60 -10.14 -33.89
C THR A 436 -6.63 -10.12 -32.77
N ILE A 437 -7.01 -8.92 -32.29
CA ILE A 437 -8.03 -8.75 -31.25
C ILE A 437 -9.38 -9.29 -31.75
N ARG A 438 -9.76 -8.96 -32.98
CA ARG A 438 -11.00 -9.45 -33.58
C ARG A 438 -11.04 -10.97 -33.62
N ALA A 439 -9.99 -11.61 -34.16
CA ALA A 439 -9.90 -13.06 -34.22
C ALA A 439 -9.97 -13.71 -32.83
N TYR A 440 -9.35 -13.10 -31.82
CA TYR A 440 -9.45 -13.57 -30.44
C TYR A 440 -10.89 -13.49 -29.91
N LEU A 441 -11.60 -12.38 -30.16
CA LEU A 441 -13.00 -12.21 -29.74
C LEU A 441 -13.95 -13.21 -30.43
N GLU A 442 -13.72 -13.46 -31.72
CA GLU A 442 -14.45 -14.46 -32.51
C GLU A 442 -14.26 -15.87 -31.93
N ASN A 443 -13.03 -16.23 -31.57
CA ASN A 443 -12.69 -17.55 -31.03
C ASN A 443 -13.08 -17.75 -29.56
N THR A 444 -13.32 -16.69 -28.80
CA THR A 444 -13.72 -16.76 -27.38
C THR A 444 -15.23 -16.65 -27.16
N GLY A 445 -16.02 -16.56 -28.23
CA GLY A 445 -17.48 -16.50 -28.15
C GLY A 445 -18.00 -15.16 -27.63
N CYS A 446 -17.27 -14.07 -27.85
CA CYS A 446 -17.73 -12.74 -27.46
C CYS A 446 -19.01 -12.36 -28.21
N GLN A 447 -20.05 -11.95 -27.46
CA GLN A 447 -21.36 -11.64 -28.03
C GLN A 447 -21.54 -10.16 -28.40
N SER A 448 -20.62 -9.27 -27.99
CA SER A 448 -20.72 -7.83 -28.27
C SER A 448 -19.41 -7.23 -28.76
N TYR A 449 -19.45 -6.69 -29.97
CA TYR A 449 -18.31 -6.08 -30.66
C TYR A 449 -18.32 -4.54 -30.59
N GLU A 450 -19.29 -3.91 -29.93
CA GLU A 450 -19.46 -2.44 -29.93
C GLU A 450 -18.18 -1.70 -29.48
N ARG A 451 -17.54 -2.18 -28.41
CA ARG A 451 -16.30 -1.58 -27.90
C ARG A 451 -15.12 -1.78 -28.87
N PHE A 452 -15.09 -2.92 -29.56
CA PHE A 452 -14.08 -3.19 -30.58
C PHE A 452 -14.23 -2.22 -31.76
N TYR A 453 -15.46 -2.01 -32.25
CA TYR A 453 -15.72 -1.08 -33.36
C TYR A 453 -15.36 0.36 -33.00
N ARG A 454 -15.72 0.84 -31.80
CA ARG A 454 -15.32 2.18 -31.33
C ARG A 454 -13.80 2.37 -31.29
N LEU A 455 -13.06 1.33 -30.89
CA LEU A 455 -11.60 1.37 -30.90
C LEU A 455 -11.04 1.42 -32.34
N ALA A 456 -11.61 0.61 -33.24
CA ALA A 456 -11.21 0.61 -34.64
C ALA A 456 -11.44 1.98 -35.30
N ASP A 457 -12.62 2.56 -35.11
CA ASP A 457 -12.98 3.89 -35.63
C ASP A 457 -12.00 4.97 -35.13
N LEU A 458 -11.70 4.97 -33.82
CA LEU A 458 -10.73 5.91 -33.23
C LEU A 458 -9.34 5.82 -33.89
N ILE A 459 -8.87 4.61 -34.22
CA ILE A 459 -7.58 4.40 -34.89
C ILE A 459 -7.63 4.97 -36.32
N TYR A 460 -8.72 4.71 -37.06
CA TYR A 460 -8.91 5.27 -38.40
C TYR A 460 -8.99 6.80 -38.41
N GLU A 461 -9.74 7.39 -37.48
CA GLU A 461 -9.86 8.85 -37.33
C GLU A 461 -8.50 9.49 -37.00
N THR A 462 -7.74 8.89 -36.08
CA THR A 462 -6.42 9.38 -35.70
C THR A 462 -5.47 9.42 -36.90
N GLN A 463 -5.55 8.42 -37.77
CA GLN A 463 -4.77 8.38 -39.01
C GLN A 463 -5.28 9.39 -40.04
N ARG A 464 -6.60 9.54 -40.19
CA ARG A 464 -7.21 10.52 -41.10
C ARG A 464 -6.79 11.95 -40.75
N HIS A 465 -6.77 12.31 -39.47
CA HIS A 465 -6.28 13.61 -39.00
C HIS A 465 -4.79 13.85 -39.24
N ARG A 466 -3.97 12.78 -39.33
CA ARG A 466 -2.56 12.88 -39.75
C ARG A 466 -2.39 12.99 -41.26
N SER A 467 -3.36 12.48 -42.01
CA SER A 467 -3.33 12.36 -43.48
C SER A 467 -3.90 13.59 -44.19
N VAL A 468 -4.08 14.72 -43.50
CA VAL A 468 -4.58 15.95 -44.12
C VAL A 468 -3.60 16.38 -45.20
N GLN A 469 -4.05 16.27 -46.45
CA GLN A 469 -3.32 16.67 -47.64
C GLN A 469 -2.98 18.16 -47.54
N ARG A 470 -1.70 18.48 -47.35
CA ARG A 470 -1.26 19.86 -47.16
C ARG A 470 -1.10 20.59 -48.50
N THR A 471 -0.85 19.84 -49.58
CA THR A 471 -0.75 20.37 -50.94
C THR A 471 -1.46 19.47 -51.95
N ILE A 472 -2.00 20.06 -53.03
CA ILE A 472 -2.66 19.32 -54.12
C ILE A 472 -1.73 18.26 -54.76
N THR A 473 -0.41 18.47 -54.64
CA THR A 473 0.64 17.59 -55.19
C THR A 473 1.04 16.43 -54.29
N ASP A 474 0.66 16.40 -53.00
CA ASP A 474 1.12 15.34 -52.09
C ASP A 474 0.60 13.96 -52.47
N TYR A 475 -0.55 13.88 -53.14
CA TYR A 475 -1.10 12.63 -53.68
C TYR A 475 -0.29 12.08 -54.87
N PHE A 476 0.43 12.94 -55.60
CA PHE A 476 1.15 12.58 -56.82
C PHE A 476 2.62 12.25 -56.60
N LYS A 477 3.12 12.33 -55.36
CA LYS A 477 4.48 11.87 -55.03
C LYS A 477 4.49 10.34 -55.05
N LYS A 478 4.72 9.76 -56.24
CA LYS A 478 5.06 8.33 -56.40
C LYS A 478 6.24 7.99 -55.47
N ALA A 479 6.13 6.86 -54.78
CA ALA A 479 7.24 6.26 -54.05
C ALA A 479 8.46 6.16 -54.98
N LYS A 480 9.58 6.75 -54.55
CA LYS A 480 10.90 6.48 -55.11
C LYS A 480 11.54 5.36 -54.32
#